data_AF-I3ZE48-F1
#
_entry.id   AF-I3ZE48-F1
#
_cell.length_a   1.000
_cell.length_b   1.000
_cell.length_c   1.000
_cell.angle_alpha   90.00
_cell.angle_beta   90.00
_cell.angle_gamma   90.00
#
_symmetry.space_group_name_H-M   'P 1'
#
loop_
_entity.id
_entity.type
_entity.pdbx_description
1 polymer ?
#
loop_
_entity_poly.entity_id
_entity_poly.type
_entity_poly.pdbx_seq_one_letter_code
_entity_poly.pdbx_strand_id
1 'polypeptide(L)'
;MPLAAEAVSVSDPIHTSTPVDIPSNAALRTPEELAQIALEFAATDGWLHRVQLSNDHRWYERLHHGADYDLWAISWMPGQSTGFHDHGESAGAFVVVTGVLEEHRPGEEPQSISPGQSRTFGSDFAHDVRNVSLGPAVSIHAYSPPLSEMNEYELDGSQLVLRTHPSERSKSLSDAQAEPSAPATAITNASSIDQVLTRARARLRRLSPAEAFESAVAKGALLVDIRPAAQRAVEGNIPGTLVIERNVLEWRLDPSSSARLPVANDHDVQVIVFCSEGYTSSLAAAALQDLGLWRATDVVGGFKAWRSAGLPTTPE
;
A
#
# COMPACT_ATOMS: atom_id res chain seq x y z
N MET A 1 -31.96 -39.88 -53.73
CA MET A 1 -31.14 -40.07 -54.94
C MET A 1 -31.62 -39.06 -55.98
N PRO A 2 -30.73 -38.46 -56.80
CA PRO A 2 -29.71 -37.47 -56.45
C PRO A 2 -29.86 -36.18 -57.29
N LEU A 3 -29.04 -35.16 -56.98
CA LEU A 3 -28.34 -34.17 -57.85
C LEU A 3 -28.18 -32.86 -57.05
N ALA A 4 -27.00 -32.59 -56.51
CA ALA A 4 -25.80 -32.03 -57.15
C ALA A 4 -25.74 -30.51 -56.90
N ALA A 5 -24.89 -30.12 -55.95
CA ALA A 5 -24.52 -28.75 -55.67
C ALA A 5 -23.38 -28.35 -56.62
N GLU A 6 -23.59 -27.31 -57.42
CA GLU A 6 -22.53 -26.64 -58.17
C GLU A 6 -22.00 -25.45 -57.37
N ALA A 7 -20.67 -25.40 -57.29
CA ALA A 7 -19.91 -24.32 -56.69
C ALA A 7 -19.86 -23.11 -57.63
N VAL A 8 -20.09 -21.92 -57.08
CA VAL A 8 -19.73 -20.65 -57.73
C VAL A 8 -18.57 -20.05 -56.93
N SER A 9 -17.40 -20.04 -57.56
CA SER A 9 -16.21 -19.33 -57.13
C SER A 9 -16.41 -17.83 -57.37
N VAL A 10 -16.34 -17.05 -56.29
CA VAL A 10 -16.18 -15.59 -56.36
C VAL A 10 -14.81 -15.27 -55.80
N SER A 11 -13.95 -14.77 -56.66
CA SER A 11 -12.60 -14.32 -56.36
C SER A 11 -12.68 -12.98 -55.62
N ASP A 12 -12.28 -12.94 -54.34
CA ASP A 12 -12.09 -11.67 -53.63
C ASP A 12 -10.82 -10.97 -54.12
N PRO A 13 -10.86 -9.63 -54.31
CA PRO A 13 -9.70 -8.89 -54.77
C PRO A 13 -8.65 -8.78 -53.66
N ILE A 14 -7.39 -8.97 -54.05
CA ILE A 14 -6.21 -8.72 -53.24
C ILE A 14 -6.23 -7.24 -52.82
N HIS A 15 -6.59 -6.98 -51.56
CA HIS A 15 -6.30 -5.71 -50.92
C HIS A 15 -4.79 -5.61 -50.73
N THR A 16 -4.14 -4.83 -51.60
CA THR A 16 -2.80 -4.32 -51.36
C THR A 16 -2.86 -3.39 -50.14
N SER A 17 -2.44 -3.89 -49.00
CA SER A 17 -2.23 -3.11 -47.78
C SER A 17 -1.15 -2.05 -48.07
N THR A 18 -1.56 -0.79 -48.18
CA THR A 18 -0.65 0.35 -48.04
C THR A 18 0.09 0.24 -46.72
N PRO A 19 1.43 0.43 -46.68
CA PRO A 19 2.15 0.55 -45.42
C PRO A 19 1.56 1.73 -44.64
N VAL A 20 1.10 1.47 -43.43
CA VAL A 20 0.78 2.53 -42.48
C VAL A 20 2.12 3.11 -42.04
N ASP A 21 2.42 4.33 -42.47
CA ASP A 21 3.54 5.10 -41.93
C ASP A 21 3.34 5.25 -40.41
N ILE A 22 4.24 4.64 -39.63
CA ILE A 22 4.35 4.88 -38.19
C ILE A 22 5.00 6.27 -38.05
N PRO A 23 4.37 7.25 -37.37
CA PRO A 23 5.00 8.54 -37.16
C PRO A 23 6.20 8.39 -36.20
N SER A 24 7.40 8.37 -36.77
CA SER A 24 8.69 8.15 -36.10
C SER A 24 9.22 9.41 -35.39
N ASN A 25 8.37 10.18 -34.70
CA ASN A 25 8.85 11.37 -34.00
C ASN A 25 7.99 11.71 -32.76
N ALA A 26 7.85 10.76 -31.83
CA ALA A 26 7.47 11.12 -30.47
C ALA A 26 8.65 11.89 -29.85
N ALA A 27 8.41 13.12 -29.40
CA ALA A 27 9.47 13.91 -28.76
C ALA A 27 9.90 13.20 -27.47
N LEU A 28 11.16 12.76 -27.42
CA LEU A 28 11.75 12.13 -26.24
C LEU A 28 11.67 13.09 -25.05
N ARG A 29 11.39 12.54 -23.87
CA ARG A 29 11.32 13.27 -22.60
C ARG A 29 12.72 13.50 -22.03
N THR A 30 12.95 14.68 -21.47
CA THR A 30 14.18 14.95 -20.72
C THR A 30 14.15 14.25 -19.35
N PRO A 31 15.30 14.00 -18.71
CA PRO A 31 15.34 13.43 -17.36
C PRO A 31 14.53 14.24 -16.34
N GLU A 32 14.52 15.57 -16.44
CA GLU A 32 13.75 16.45 -15.56
C GLU A 32 12.24 16.27 -15.77
N GLU A 33 11.79 16.15 -17.02
CA GLU A 33 10.39 15.86 -17.32
C GLU A 33 9.98 14.48 -16.79
N LEU A 34 10.84 13.47 -16.94
CA LEU A 34 10.61 12.13 -16.40
C LEU A 34 10.50 12.13 -14.87
N ALA A 35 11.34 12.90 -14.18
CA ALA A 35 11.26 13.04 -12.72
C ALA A 35 9.92 13.65 -12.29
N GLN A 36 9.45 14.66 -13.00
CA GLN A 36 8.15 15.29 -12.74
C GLN A 36 6.99 14.31 -12.97
N ILE A 37 7.01 13.56 -14.07
CA ILE A 37 6.00 12.53 -14.36
C ILE A 37 5.98 11.47 -13.24
N ALA A 38 7.16 10.98 -12.82
CA ALA A 38 7.26 9.97 -11.76
C ALA A 38 6.72 10.50 -10.42
N LEU A 39 7.03 11.75 -10.07
CA LEU A 39 6.52 12.43 -8.87
C LEU A 39 4.99 12.58 -8.90
N GLU A 40 4.43 13.04 -10.02
CA GLU A 40 2.98 13.19 -10.19
C GLU A 40 2.26 11.85 -10.10
N PHE A 41 2.81 10.80 -10.71
CA PHE A 41 2.24 9.46 -10.63
C PHE A 41 2.31 8.90 -9.21
N ALA A 42 3.45 9.05 -8.53
CA ALA A 42 3.66 8.62 -7.15
C ALA A 42 2.71 9.33 -6.16
N ALA A 43 2.27 10.54 -6.45
CA ALA A 43 1.30 11.28 -5.63
C ALA A 43 -0.14 10.73 -5.72
N THR A 44 -0.41 9.81 -6.66
CA THR A 44 -1.70 9.11 -6.74
C THR A 44 -1.65 7.78 -5.98
N ASP A 45 -2.72 7.38 -5.28
CA ASP A 45 -2.74 6.10 -4.56
C ASP A 45 -3.18 4.91 -5.44
N GLY A 46 -3.57 5.18 -6.69
CA GLY A 46 -4.23 4.21 -7.58
C GLY A 46 -3.37 2.98 -7.94
N TRP A 47 -2.06 3.06 -7.82
CA TRP A 47 -1.13 1.97 -8.14
C TRP A 47 -0.69 1.15 -6.91
N LEU A 48 -0.91 1.67 -5.69
CA LEU A 48 -0.35 1.08 -4.47
C LEU A 48 -0.83 -0.35 -4.21
N HIS A 49 -2.09 -0.64 -4.56
CA HIS A 49 -2.70 -1.96 -4.40
C HIS A 49 -2.09 -3.05 -5.31
N ARG A 50 -1.31 -2.65 -6.34
CA ARG A 50 -0.63 -3.58 -7.25
C ARG A 50 0.74 -4.03 -6.74
N VAL A 51 1.32 -3.29 -5.79
CA VAL A 51 2.65 -3.57 -5.25
C VAL A 51 2.66 -4.90 -4.51
N GLN A 52 3.63 -5.76 -4.83
CA GLN A 52 3.85 -7.04 -4.16
C GLN A 52 5.22 -7.07 -3.51
N LEU A 53 5.27 -7.43 -2.22
CA LEU A 53 6.53 -7.57 -1.49
C LEU A 53 7.00 -9.02 -1.56
N SER A 54 8.22 -9.24 -2.06
CA SER A 54 8.83 -10.56 -2.21
C SER A 54 10.28 -10.55 -1.71
N ASN A 55 10.61 -11.46 -0.79
CA ASN A 55 11.98 -11.64 -0.33
C ASN A 55 12.85 -12.39 -1.35
N ASP A 56 12.24 -13.27 -2.15
CA ASP A 56 12.95 -14.17 -3.07
C ASP A 56 13.48 -13.44 -4.31
N HIS A 57 12.73 -12.44 -4.77
CA HIS A 57 13.11 -11.63 -5.90
C HIS A 57 12.59 -10.20 -5.74
N ARG A 58 13.34 -9.25 -6.29
CA ARG A 58 12.86 -7.88 -6.44
C ARG A 58 11.66 -7.89 -7.38
N TRP A 59 10.54 -7.36 -6.91
CA TRP A 59 9.32 -7.25 -7.71
C TRP A 59 9.32 -5.92 -8.48
N TYR A 60 8.89 -5.97 -9.73
CA TYR A 60 8.68 -4.81 -10.58
C TYR A 60 7.49 -5.02 -11.52
N GLU A 61 6.81 -3.95 -11.88
CA GLU A 61 5.67 -3.97 -12.81
C GLU A 61 5.63 -2.70 -13.65
N ARG A 62 5.36 -2.84 -14.94
CA ARG A 62 5.12 -1.70 -15.83
C ARG A 62 3.72 -1.15 -15.58
N LEU A 63 3.67 0.11 -15.15
CA LEU A 63 2.45 0.85 -14.84
C LEU A 63 1.90 1.57 -16.07
N HIS A 64 2.79 2.03 -16.96
CA HIS A 64 2.46 2.72 -18.20
C HIS A 64 3.42 2.32 -19.32
N HIS A 65 2.90 2.19 -20.54
CA HIS A 65 3.69 2.04 -21.76
C HIS A 65 3.17 3.02 -22.82
N GLY A 66 4.05 3.92 -23.26
CA GLY A 66 3.76 4.95 -24.25
C GLY A 66 4.74 4.93 -25.42
N ALA A 67 4.52 5.81 -26.39
CA ALA A 67 5.44 5.98 -27.52
C ALA A 67 6.71 6.76 -27.13
N ASP A 68 6.62 7.61 -26.10
CA ASP A 68 7.65 8.52 -25.64
C ASP A 68 8.27 8.11 -24.29
N TYR A 69 7.56 7.40 -23.42
CA TYR A 69 8.12 6.92 -22.14
C TYR A 69 7.40 5.68 -21.57
N ASP A 70 8.09 5.01 -20.65
CA ASP A 70 7.54 3.95 -19.78
C ASP A 70 7.51 4.41 -18.32
N LEU A 71 6.55 3.89 -17.53
CA LEU A 71 6.57 3.95 -16.06
C LEU A 71 6.58 2.57 -15.43
N TRP A 72 7.41 2.40 -14.40
CA TRP A 72 7.56 1.16 -13.66
C TRP A 72 7.45 1.41 -12.15
N ALA A 73 6.78 0.50 -11.44
CA ALA A 73 6.87 0.40 -9.98
C ALA A 73 7.86 -0.71 -9.64
N ILE A 74 8.72 -0.46 -8.66
CA ILE A 74 9.66 -1.46 -8.14
C ILE A 74 9.57 -1.47 -6.62
N SER A 75 9.47 -2.65 -6.03
CA SER A 75 9.52 -2.83 -4.58
C SER A 75 10.72 -3.65 -4.16
N TRP A 76 11.31 -3.26 -3.04
CA TRP A 76 12.61 -3.72 -2.59
C TRP A 76 12.49 -4.16 -1.14
N MET A 77 12.70 -5.44 -0.87
CA MET A 77 12.90 -5.90 0.51
C MET A 77 14.30 -5.47 1.02
N PRO A 78 14.49 -5.37 2.34
CA PRO A 78 15.79 -5.05 2.92
C PRO A 78 16.94 -5.87 2.31
N GLY A 79 18.00 -5.19 1.87
CA GLY A 79 19.19 -5.81 1.27
C GLY A 79 19.08 -6.13 -0.22
N GLN A 80 17.91 -5.99 -0.85
CA GLN A 80 17.79 -6.17 -2.29
C GLN A 80 18.44 -5.01 -3.07
N SER A 81 19.13 -5.33 -4.16
CA SER A 81 19.80 -4.37 -5.04
C SER A 81 19.59 -4.70 -6.51
N THR A 82 19.70 -3.70 -7.39
CA THR A 82 19.69 -3.95 -8.84
C THR A 82 20.89 -4.74 -9.30
N GLY A 83 22.04 -4.56 -8.64
CA GLY A 83 23.33 -4.76 -9.29
C GLY A 83 23.65 -3.57 -10.20
N PHE A 84 24.90 -3.45 -10.63
CA PHE A 84 25.26 -2.41 -11.59
C PHE A 84 24.62 -2.70 -12.94
N HIS A 85 23.90 -1.72 -13.47
CA HIS A 85 23.24 -1.82 -14.76
C HIS A 85 23.17 -0.46 -15.45
N ASP A 86 23.08 -0.47 -16.78
CA ASP A 86 22.72 0.70 -17.59
C ASP A 86 21.27 0.58 -18.12
N HIS A 87 20.90 1.50 -19.00
CA HIS A 87 19.55 1.66 -19.52
C HIS A 87 19.49 1.64 -21.06
N GLY A 88 20.51 1.07 -21.71
CA GLY A 88 20.64 1.12 -23.16
C GLY A 88 20.64 2.57 -23.68
N GLU A 89 19.72 2.90 -24.58
CA GLU A 89 19.57 4.26 -25.11
C GLU A 89 18.65 5.16 -24.26
N SER A 90 17.98 4.60 -23.25
CA SER A 90 17.03 5.35 -22.43
C SER A 90 17.71 6.25 -21.41
N ALA A 91 17.31 7.52 -21.38
CA ALA A 91 17.47 8.35 -20.20
C ALA A 91 16.36 8.03 -19.19
N GLY A 92 16.54 8.40 -17.92
CA GLY A 92 15.57 8.05 -16.91
C GLY A 92 15.56 8.93 -15.67
N ALA A 93 14.54 8.70 -14.86
CA ALA A 93 14.41 9.24 -13.53
C ALA A 93 13.69 8.25 -12.62
N PHE A 94 13.97 8.31 -11.33
CA PHE A 94 13.16 7.59 -10.34
C PHE A 94 12.89 8.43 -9.11
N VAL A 95 11.77 8.16 -8.44
CA VAL A 95 11.37 8.74 -7.16
C VAL A 95 11.17 7.63 -6.13
N VAL A 96 11.63 7.86 -4.90
CA VAL A 96 11.33 6.98 -3.77
C VAL A 96 9.99 7.40 -3.16
N VAL A 97 9.05 6.46 -3.04
CA VAL A 97 7.73 6.70 -2.45
C VAL A 97 7.71 6.35 -0.96
N THR A 98 8.35 5.24 -0.60
CA THR A 98 8.51 4.79 0.78
C THR A 98 9.84 4.06 0.95
N GLY A 99 10.33 3.99 2.18
CA GLY A 99 11.65 3.47 2.51
C GLY A 99 12.77 4.45 2.11
N VAL A 100 14.02 3.96 2.13
CA VAL A 100 15.20 4.71 1.69
C VAL A 100 15.97 3.82 0.73
N LEU A 101 16.31 4.36 -0.43
CA LEU A 101 17.21 3.70 -1.38
C LEU A 101 18.56 4.40 -1.37
N GLU A 102 19.61 3.66 -1.64
CA GLU A 102 20.92 4.22 -1.99
C GLU A 102 21.22 3.98 -3.45
N GLU A 103 21.72 5.00 -4.13
CA GLU A 103 22.31 4.90 -5.46
C GLU A 103 23.83 4.82 -5.32
N HIS A 104 24.40 3.76 -5.88
CA HIS A 104 25.83 3.48 -5.90
C HIS A 104 26.34 3.66 -7.33
N ARG A 105 27.44 4.42 -7.48
CA ARG A 105 28.14 4.58 -8.77
C ARG A 105 29.61 4.20 -8.62
N PRO A 106 30.24 3.63 -9.65
CA PRO A 106 31.65 3.24 -9.59
C PRO A 106 32.55 4.44 -9.25
N GLY A 107 33.32 4.32 -8.16
CA GLY A 107 34.27 5.36 -7.75
C GLY A 107 33.65 6.60 -7.10
N GLU A 108 32.34 6.60 -6.85
CA GLU A 108 31.64 7.68 -6.15
C GLU A 108 31.09 7.19 -4.81
N GLU A 109 30.89 8.10 -3.86
CA GLU A 109 30.24 7.79 -2.59
C GLU A 109 28.74 7.49 -2.81
N PRO A 110 28.18 6.50 -2.10
CA PRO A 110 26.75 6.21 -2.18
C PRO A 110 25.89 7.41 -1.82
N GLN A 111 24.83 7.63 -2.59
CA GLN A 111 23.87 8.69 -2.30
C GLN A 111 22.55 8.10 -1.79
N SER A 112 22.11 8.50 -0.60
CA SER A 112 20.80 8.13 -0.07
C SER A 112 19.67 8.98 -0.68
N ILE A 113 18.55 8.34 -0.98
CA ILE A 113 17.33 8.91 -1.55
C ILE A 113 16.15 8.55 -0.65
N SER A 114 15.56 9.56 -0.04
CA SER A 114 14.43 9.48 0.89
C SER A 114 13.09 9.66 0.18
N PRO A 115 11.96 9.35 0.84
CA PRO A 115 10.64 9.52 0.25
C PRO A 115 10.40 10.94 -0.28
N GLY A 116 9.87 11.03 -1.50
CA GLY A 116 9.63 12.28 -2.22
C GLY A 116 10.84 12.85 -2.95
N GLN A 117 12.05 12.29 -2.78
CA GLN A 117 13.22 12.70 -3.54
C GLN A 117 13.32 11.93 -4.86
N SER A 118 13.80 12.62 -5.90
CA SER A 118 14.04 12.03 -7.22
C SER A 118 15.51 12.05 -7.62
N ARG A 119 15.86 11.16 -8.55
CA ARG A 119 17.14 11.10 -9.26
C ARG A 119 16.88 11.12 -10.75
N THR A 120 17.79 11.73 -11.49
CA THR A 120 17.77 11.80 -12.95
C THR A 120 19.09 11.31 -13.51
N PHE A 121 19.05 10.70 -14.68
CA PHE A 121 20.24 10.17 -15.35
C PHE A 121 20.07 10.15 -16.88
N GLY A 122 21.20 10.27 -17.58
CA GLY A 122 21.29 10.13 -19.03
C GLY A 122 21.41 8.68 -19.48
N SER A 123 21.50 8.47 -20.79
CA SER A 123 21.62 7.14 -21.40
C SER A 123 22.98 6.47 -21.18
N ASP A 124 24.03 7.24 -20.92
CA ASP A 124 25.39 6.76 -20.63
C ASP A 124 25.62 6.45 -19.13
N PHE A 125 24.54 6.22 -18.39
CA PHE A 125 24.57 6.13 -16.93
C PHE A 125 24.38 4.69 -16.42
N ALA A 126 25.38 4.21 -15.68
CA ALA A 126 25.31 2.95 -14.97
C ALA A 126 25.36 3.14 -13.45
N HIS A 127 24.47 2.44 -12.74
CA HIS A 127 24.35 2.54 -11.28
C HIS A 127 23.83 1.24 -10.66
N ASP A 128 23.92 1.15 -9.33
CA ASP A 128 23.27 0.11 -8.52
C ASP A 128 22.37 0.78 -7.48
N VAL A 129 21.07 0.46 -7.49
CA VAL A 129 20.10 0.98 -6.53
C VAL A 129 19.81 -0.08 -5.49
N ARG A 130 19.98 0.26 -4.20
CA ARG A 130 19.93 -0.67 -3.08
C ARG A 130 18.94 -0.23 -2.02
N ASN A 131 18.15 -1.15 -1.48
CA ASN A 131 17.45 -0.89 -0.22
C ASN A 131 18.34 -1.27 0.97
N VAL A 132 18.93 -0.26 1.60
CA VAL A 132 19.77 -0.42 2.81
C VAL A 132 18.99 -0.22 4.11
N SER A 133 17.69 0.05 4.03
CA SER A 133 16.82 0.24 5.18
C SER A 133 16.30 -1.07 5.76
N LEU A 134 15.81 -1.05 7.00
CA LEU A 134 15.21 -2.21 7.66
C LEU A 134 13.78 -2.51 7.20
N GLY A 135 13.14 -1.58 6.49
CA GLY A 135 11.79 -1.72 5.95
C GLY A 135 11.81 -1.93 4.43
N PRO A 136 10.67 -2.34 3.84
CA PRO A 136 10.54 -2.34 2.39
C PRO A 136 10.64 -0.91 1.84
N ALA A 137 11.18 -0.78 0.64
CA ALA A 137 11.16 0.46 -0.13
C ALA A 137 10.32 0.27 -1.40
N VAL A 138 9.76 1.35 -1.92
CA VAL A 138 9.07 1.38 -3.23
C VAL A 138 9.51 2.61 -3.99
N SER A 139 9.82 2.44 -5.27
CA SER A 139 10.16 3.53 -6.18
C SER A 139 9.38 3.45 -7.48
N ILE A 140 9.10 4.63 -8.05
CA ILE A 140 8.52 4.78 -9.39
C ILE A 140 9.62 5.26 -10.33
N HIS A 141 9.80 4.54 -11.44
CA HIS A 141 10.84 4.81 -12.44
C HIS A 141 10.18 5.21 -13.75
N ALA A 142 10.79 6.16 -14.45
CA ALA A 142 10.35 6.67 -15.74
C ALA A 142 11.53 6.66 -16.72
N TYR A 143 11.31 6.18 -17.94
CA TYR A 143 12.37 6.03 -18.95
C TYR A 143 11.92 6.58 -20.31
N SER A 144 12.80 7.32 -21.00
CA SER A 144 12.59 7.82 -22.37
C SER A 144 13.87 7.72 -23.21
N PRO A 145 13.84 7.14 -24.43
CA PRO A 145 12.72 6.37 -24.99
C PRO A 145 12.28 5.22 -24.06
N PRO A 146 11.08 4.63 -24.28
CA PRO A 146 10.66 3.45 -23.55
C PRO A 146 11.75 2.39 -23.51
N LEU A 147 11.98 1.82 -22.32
CA LEU A 147 13.10 0.95 -22.05
C LEU A 147 13.04 -0.33 -22.89
N SER A 148 14.03 -0.55 -23.75
CA SER A 148 14.11 -1.70 -24.65
C SER A 148 15.12 -2.76 -24.19
N GLU A 149 16.21 -2.32 -23.59
CA GLU A 149 17.31 -3.15 -23.10
C GLU A 149 17.96 -2.54 -21.85
N MET A 150 18.60 -3.40 -21.05
CA MET A 150 19.47 -3.02 -19.95
C MET A 150 20.64 -3.98 -19.92
N ASN A 151 21.85 -3.45 -19.82
CA ASN A 151 23.04 -4.26 -19.63
C ASN A 151 23.37 -4.38 -18.14
N GLU A 152 23.79 -5.57 -17.70
CA GLU A 152 24.26 -5.80 -16.35
C GLU A 152 25.80 -5.84 -16.30
N TYR A 153 26.37 -5.34 -15.22
CA TYR A 153 27.81 -5.22 -15.04
C TYR A 153 28.25 -5.82 -13.71
N GLU A 154 29.48 -6.33 -13.69
CA GLU A 154 30.24 -6.59 -12.47
C GLU A 154 31.29 -5.50 -12.27
N LEU A 155 31.66 -5.27 -11.01
CA LEU A 155 32.72 -4.33 -10.68
C LEU A 155 34.04 -5.10 -10.56
N ASP A 156 34.99 -4.83 -11.47
CA ASP A 156 36.39 -5.25 -11.35
C ASP A 156 37.24 -4.05 -10.91
N GLY A 157 37.55 -3.98 -9.61
CA GLY A 157 38.15 -2.81 -8.99
C GLY A 157 37.21 -1.60 -9.06
N SER A 158 37.50 -0.66 -9.96
CA SER A 158 36.67 0.53 -10.24
C SER A 158 36.05 0.52 -11.63
N GLN A 159 36.26 -0.53 -12.43
CA GLN A 159 35.74 -0.63 -13.80
C GLN A 159 34.52 -1.53 -13.86
N LEU A 160 33.50 -1.08 -14.60
CA LEU A 160 32.35 -1.91 -14.92
C LEU A 160 32.70 -2.85 -16.08
N VAL A 161 32.56 -4.14 -15.84
CA VAL A 161 32.77 -5.20 -16.83
C VAL A 161 31.43 -5.80 -17.19
N LEU A 162 31.08 -5.77 -18.48
CA LEU A 162 29.80 -6.28 -18.97
C LEU A 162 29.68 -7.78 -18.66
N ARG A 163 28.56 -8.16 -18.02
CA ARG A 163 28.24 -9.57 -17.80
C ARG A 163 27.88 -10.23 -19.13
N THR A 164 28.73 -11.13 -19.60
CA THR A 164 28.59 -11.82 -20.89
C THR A 164 27.89 -13.19 -20.80
N HIS A 165 27.49 -13.62 -19.59
CA HIS A 165 26.65 -14.80 -19.43
C HIS A 165 25.17 -14.41 -19.45
N PRO A 166 24.32 -15.07 -20.26
CA PRO A 166 22.88 -14.91 -20.10
C PRO A 166 22.54 -15.40 -18.70
N SER A 167 22.15 -14.49 -17.81
CA SER A 167 21.47 -14.89 -16.59
C SER A 167 20.22 -15.67 -17.02
N GLU A 168 19.79 -16.67 -16.25
CA GLU A 168 18.49 -17.32 -16.45
C GLU A 168 17.29 -16.33 -16.35
N ARG A 169 17.54 -15.03 -16.21
CA ARG A 169 16.58 -13.91 -16.23
C ARG A 169 16.51 -13.15 -17.55
N SER A 170 17.34 -13.45 -18.56
CA SER A 170 17.29 -12.84 -19.91
C SER A 170 16.11 -13.36 -20.77
N LYS A 171 14.98 -13.70 -20.16
CA LYS A 171 13.72 -13.90 -20.88
C LYS A 171 12.91 -12.60 -20.82
N SER A 172 13.04 -11.84 -21.90
CA SER A 172 12.05 -10.94 -22.50
C SER A 172 11.54 -9.76 -21.65
N LEU A 173 12.17 -8.60 -21.84
CA LEU A 173 11.53 -7.28 -21.69
C LEU A 173 10.29 -7.13 -22.60
N SER A 174 10.12 -8.02 -23.59
CA SER A 174 8.96 -8.09 -24.49
C SER A 174 7.75 -8.87 -23.95
N ASP A 175 7.87 -9.62 -22.84
CA ASP A 175 6.75 -10.39 -22.26
C ASP A 175 6.68 -10.20 -20.74
N ALA A 176 6.64 -8.95 -20.28
CA ALA A 176 6.39 -8.62 -18.87
C ALA A 176 4.89 -8.82 -18.50
N GLN A 177 4.39 -10.03 -18.69
CA GLN A 177 3.26 -10.58 -17.94
C GLN A 177 3.82 -11.72 -17.09
N ALA A 178 4.37 -11.36 -15.93
CA ALA A 178 4.66 -12.36 -14.91
C ALA A 178 3.31 -12.93 -14.41
N GLU A 179 2.95 -14.11 -14.91
CA GLU A 179 1.91 -14.95 -14.32
C GLU A 179 2.21 -15.17 -12.84
N PRO A 180 1.22 -15.00 -11.94
CA PRO A 180 1.44 -15.11 -10.51
C PRO A 180 1.80 -16.56 -10.15
N SER A 181 3.06 -16.78 -9.75
CA SER A 181 3.44 -18.01 -9.07
C SER A 181 2.60 -18.16 -7.80
N ALA A 182 1.79 -19.22 -7.76
CA ALA A 182 0.82 -19.51 -6.71
C ALA A 182 1.42 -19.35 -5.30
N PRO A 183 0.66 -18.80 -4.33
CA PRO A 183 1.19 -18.54 -3.01
C PRO A 183 1.55 -19.86 -2.31
N ALA A 184 2.73 -19.85 -1.70
CA ALA A 184 3.17 -20.84 -0.73
C ALA A 184 2.10 -20.98 0.37
N THR A 185 1.69 -22.23 0.59
CA THR A 185 0.88 -22.77 1.69
C THR A 185 0.00 -21.74 2.42
N ALA A 186 -1.24 -21.60 1.96
CA ALA A 186 -2.28 -20.84 2.67
C ALA A 186 -2.28 -21.23 4.17
N ILE A 187 -2.22 -20.23 5.06
CA ILE A 187 -2.53 -20.44 6.48
C ILE A 187 -3.99 -20.88 6.52
N THR A 188 -4.21 -22.19 6.64
CA THR A 188 -5.53 -22.82 6.44
C THR A 188 -6.58 -22.45 7.50
N ASN A 189 -6.23 -21.63 8.49
CA ASN A 189 -7.11 -21.19 9.58
C ASN A 189 -7.04 -19.67 9.91
N ALA A 190 -6.47 -18.83 9.04
CA ALA A 190 -6.47 -17.39 9.29
C ALA A 190 -7.88 -16.79 9.08
N SER A 191 -8.47 -16.17 10.11
CA SER A 191 -9.72 -15.40 9.94
C SER A 191 -9.42 -14.01 9.40
N SER A 192 -10.26 -13.51 8.48
CA SER A 192 -10.19 -12.10 8.04
C SER A 192 -10.63 -11.14 9.15
N ILE A 193 -10.25 -9.87 9.04
CA ILE A 193 -10.68 -8.84 10.01
C ILE A 193 -12.22 -8.72 10.09
N ASP A 194 -12.91 -8.90 8.97
CA ASP A 194 -14.38 -8.90 8.92
C ASP A 194 -14.98 -10.07 9.71
N GLN A 195 -14.39 -11.27 9.60
CA GLN A 195 -14.82 -12.44 10.37
C GLN A 195 -14.55 -12.24 11.87
N VAL A 196 -13.40 -11.67 12.24
CA VAL A 196 -13.08 -11.33 13.64
C VAL A 196 -14.08 -10.32 14.19
N LEU A 197 -14.37 -9.25 13.44
CA LEU A 197 -15.32 -8.22 13.83
C LEU A 197 -16.74 -8.75 13.96
N THR A 198 -17.21 -9.58 13.02
CA THR A 198 -18.53 -10.21 13.10
C THR A 198 -18.65 -11.06 14.36
N ARG A 199 -17.63 -11.87 14.69
CA ARG A 199 -17.61 -12.65 15.93
C ARG A 199 -17.62 -11.79 17.19
N ALA A 200 -16.86 -10.70 17.21
CA ALA A 200 -16.89 -9.75 18.33
C ALA A 200 -18.29 -9.15 18.51
N ARG A 201 -18.89 -8.63 17.43
CA ARG A 201 -20.22 -8.00 17.48
C ARG A 201 -21.32 -8.98 17.88
N ALA A 202 -21.21 -10.26 17.54
CA ALA A 202 -22.17 -11.29 17.95
C ALA A 202 -22.25 -11.48 19.48
N ARG A 203 -21.22 -11.06 20.23
CA ARG A 203 -21.17 -11.12 21.71
C ARG A 203 -21.71 -9.85 22.38
N LEU A 204 -21.93 -8.77 21.62
CA LEU A 204 -22.21 -7.45 22.17
C LEU A 204 -23.67 -7.04 21.95
N ARG A 205 -24.31 -6.52 23.01
CA ARG A 205 -25.51 -5.69 22.84
C ARG A 205 -25.09 -4.25 22.56
N ARG A 206 -24.78 -3.97 21.29
CA ARG A 206 -24.32 -2.65 20.83
C ARG A 206 -25.41 -1.59 21.05
N LEU A 207 -24.99 -0.36 21.35
CA LEU A 207 -25.89 0.76 21.64
C LEU A 207 -25.95 1.73 20.47
N SER A 208 -27.13 2.24 20.16
CA SER A 208 -27.25 3.47 19.38
C SER A 208 -26.63 4.65 20.15
N PRO A 209 -26.27 5.76 19.48
CA PRO A 209 -25.76 6.94 20.16
C PRO A 209 -26.71 7.47 21.26
N ALA A 210 -28.02 7.46 21.01
CA ALA A 210 -29.02 7.91 21.98
C ALA A 210 -29.08 7.01 23.24
N GLU A 211 -29.05 5.69 23.07
CA GLU A 211 -29.01 4.74 24.20
C GLU A 211 -27.70 4.84 24.99
N ALA A 212 -26.59 5.10 24.31
CA ALA A 212 -25.30 5.32 24.95
C ALA A 212 -25.31 6.61 25.78
N PHE A 213 -25.85 7.70 25.23
CA PHE A 213 -26.05 8.96 25.95
C PHE A 213 -26.94 8.78 27.18
N GLU A 214 -28.09 8.12 27.03
CA GLU A 214 -28.99 7.83 28.15
C GLU A 214 -28.30 6.96 29.21
N SER A 215 -27.54 5.94 28.81
CA SER A 215 -26.81 5.07 29.73
C SER A 215 -25.74 5.85 30.52
N ALA A 216 -25.04 6.78 29.88
CA ALA A 216 -24.06 7.62 30.55
C ALA A 216 -24.72 8.58 31.55
N VAL A 217 -25.76 9.31 31.12
CA VAL A 217 -26.39 10.37 31.94
C VAL A 217 -27.27 9.79 33.06
N ALA A 218 -28.07 8.76 32.78
CA ALA A 218 -29.07 8.25 33.73
C ALA A 218 -28.55 7.09 34.58
N LYS A 219 -27.59 6.30 34.07
CA LYS A 219 -27.15 5.03 34.69
C LYS A 219 -25.68 5.06 35.10
N GLY A 220 -24.97 6.17 34.88
CA GLY A 220 -23.58 6.35 35.25
C GLY A 220 -22.60 5.46 34.47
N ALA A 221 -22.97 5.01 33.27
CA ALA A 221 -22.06 4.22 32.43
C ALA A 221 -20.84 5.06 32.01
N LEU A 222 -19.67 4.41 31.95
CA LEU A 222 -18.44 5.03 31.49
C LEU A 222 -18.41 5.03 29.97
N LEU A 223 -18.46 6.21 29.37
CA LEU A 223 -18.24 6.37 27.93
C LEU A 223 -16.75 6.58 27.68
N VAL A 224 -16.14 5.69 26.90
CA VAL A 224 -14.68 5.60 26.70
C VAL A 224 -14.33 5.84 25.23
N ASP A 225 -13.54 6.89 24.99
CA ASP A 225 -13.00 7.23 23.67
C ASP A 225 -11.65 6.53 23.46
N ILE A 226 -11.56 5.66 22.46
CA ILE A 226 -10.32 4.93 22.12
C ILE A 226 -9.60 5.52 20.91
N ARG A 227 -10.05 6.67 20.38
CA ARG A 227 -9.42 7.32 19.22
C ARG A 227 -8.06 7.94 19.60
N PRO A 228 -7.05 7.83 18.72
CA PRO A 228 -5.79 8.54 18.89
C PRO A 228 -5.98 10.06 19.01
N ALA A 229 -5.14 10.73 19.80
CA ALA A 229 -5.18 12.19 19.96
C ALA A 229 -5.26 12.95 18.61
N ALA A 230 -4.43 12.59 17.63
CA ALA A 230 -4.43 13.23 16.31
C ALA A 230 -5.78 13.12 15.58
N GLN A 231 -6.54 12.04 15.81
CA GLN A 231 -7.88 11.89 15.23
C GLN A 231 -8.91 12.76 15.96
N ARG A 232 -8.80 12.88 17.28
CA ARG A 232 -9.69 13.73 18.10
C ARG A 232 -9.47 15.21 17.82
N ALA A 233 -8.23 15.63 17.53
CA ALA A 233 -7.91 16.99 17.06
C ALA A 233 -8.71 17.43 15.83
N VAL A 234 -8.95 16.49 14.91
CA VAL A 234 -9.67 16.75 13.66
C VAL A 234 -11.19 16.58 13.84
N GLU A 235 -11.62 15.53 14.53
CA GLU A 235 -13.03 15.16 14.59
C GLU A 235 -13.80 15.87 15.73
N GLY A 236 -13.11 16.26 16.80
CA GLY A 236 -13.69 16.74 18.06
C GLY A 236 -13.91 15.63 19.09
N ASN A 237 -14.47 15.99 20.25
CA ASN A 237 -14.67 15.14 21.42
C ASN A 237 -16.14 15.05 21.84
N ILE A 238 -16.46 14.02 22.63
CA ILE A 238 -17.73 13.95 23.37
C ILE A 238 -17.44 14.43 24.81
N PRO A 239 -18.11 15.47 25.32
CA PRO A 239 -17.86 15.94 26.68
C PRO A 239 -18.10 14.86 27.74
N GLY A 240 -17.20 14.79 28.73
CA GLY A 240 -17.33 13.89 29.87
C GLY A 240 -16.88 12.44 29.63
N THR A 241 -16.34 12.12 28.45
CA THR A 241 -15.79 10.78 28.18
C THR A 241 -14.42 10.57 28.80
N LEU A 242 -14.13 9.33 29.20
CA LEU A 242 -12.77 8.91 29.52
C LEU A 242 -12.00 8.66 28.23
N VAL A 243 -10.90 9.38 28.04
CA VAL A 243 -10.01 9.15 26.91
C VAL A 243 -9.00 8.09 27.30
N ILE A 244 -9.08 6.93 26.65
CA ILE A 244 -8.17 5.81 26.86
C ILE A 244 -7.87 5.20 25.48
N GLU A 245 -6.73 5.53 24.88
CA GLU A 245 -6.39 5.00 23.57
C GLU A 245 -6.31 3.47 23.56
N ARG A 246 -6.55 2.88 22.38
CA ARG A 246 -6.71 1.42 22.22
C ARG A 246 -5.55 0.60 22.78
N ASN A 247 -4.33 1.13 22.77
CA ASN A 247 -3.11 0.41 23.16
C ASN A 247 -3.00 0.09 24.66
N VAL A 248 -3.72 0.79 25.53
CA VAL A 248 -3.64 0.61 27.00
C VAL A 248 -4.99 0.26 27.65
N LEU A 249 -6.04 0.13 26.85
CA LEU A 249 -7.43 0.05 27.31
C LEU A 249 -7.66 -1.05 28.35
N GLU A 250 -7.22 -2.26 28.04
CA GLU A 250 -7.37 -3.46 28.88
C GLU A 250 -6.79 -3.22 30.28
N TRP A 251 -5.54 -2.74 30.37
CA TRP A 251 -4.86 -2.49 31.64
C TRP A 251 -5.49 -1.36 32.46
N ARG A 252 -6.11 -0.37 31.81
CA ARG A 252 -6.75 0.77 32.48
C ARG A 252 -8.13 0.44 33.02
N LEU A 253 -8.80 -0.58 32.47
CA LEU A 253 -10.17 -0.92 32.84
C LEU A 253 -10.32 -2.24 33.61
N ASP A 254 -9.32 -3.13 33.57
CA ASP A 254 -9.30 -4.34 34.40
C ASP A 254 -9.26 -4.00 35.90
N PRO A 255 -10.28 -4.36 36.70
CA PRO A 255 -10.31 -4.10 38.14
C PRO A 255 -9.17 -4.75 38.93
N SER A 256 -8.55 -5.80 38.40
CA SER A 256 -7.43 -6.51 39.00
C SER A 256 -6.06 -5.93 38.62
N SER A 257 -6.00 -5.06 37.61
CA SER A 257 -4.77 -4.46 37.11
C SER A 257 -4.21 -3.41 38.07
N SER A 258 -2.89 -3.43 38.26
CA SER A 258 -2.18 -2.40 39.05
C SER A 258 -2.17 -1.02 38.37
N ALA A 259 -2.43 -0.97 37.05
CA ALA A 259 -2.48 0.26 36.27
C ALA A 259 -3.92 0.80 36.07
N ARG A 260 -4.92 0.16 36.69
CA ARG A 260 -6.34 0.50 36.52
C ARG A 260 -6.62 1.95 36.87
N LEU A 261 -7.63 2.52 36.21
CA LEU A 261 -8.19 3.80 36.64
C LEU A 261 -8.99 3.61 37.94
N PRO A 262 -9.04 4.62 38.84
CA PRO A 262 -9.80 4.53 40.08
C PRO A 262 -11.28 4.17 39.86
N VAL A 263 -11.87 4.66 38.77
CA VAL A 263 -13.27 4.44 38.37
C VAL A 263 -13.56 3.03 37.86
N ALA A 264 -12.54 2.28 37.43
CA ALA A 264 -12.65 0.90 36.99
C ALA A 264 -12.27 -0.03 38.16
N ASN A 265 -13.08 -0.03 39.22
CA ASN A 265 -12.82 -0.75 40.46
C ASN A 265 -13.67 -2.03 40.62
N ASP A 266 -14.59 -2.30 39.69
CA ASP A 266 -15.50 -3.44 39.74
C ASP A 266 -15.78 -3.98 38.32
N HIS A 267 -16.04 -5.29 38.21
CA HIS A 267 -16.40 -5.95 36.96
C HIS A 267 -17.83 -5.61 36.49
N ASP A 268 -18.68 -5.13 37.40
CA ASP A 268 -20.05 -4.68 37.13
C ASP A 268 -20.15 -3.26 36.55
N VAL A 269 -19.02 -2.56 36.39
CA VAL A 269 -18.99 -1.24 35.74
C VAL A 269 -19.41 -1.37 34.28
N GLN A 270 -20.40 -0.57 33.87
CA GLN A 270 -20.80 -0.52 32.47
C GLN A 270 -19.84 0.37 31.68
N VAL A 271 -19.00 -0.25 30.87
CA VAL A 271 -18.11 0.44 29.93
C VAL A 271 -18.73 0.46 28.54
N ILE A 272 -18.86 1.64 27.95
CA ILE A 272 -19.33 1.84 26.58
C ILE A 272 -18.18 2.45 25.79
N VAL A 273 -17.61 1.67 24.88
CA VAL A 273 -16.44 2.08 24.09
C VAL A 273 -16.89 2.67 22.77
N PHE A 274 -16.24 3.73 22.29
CA PHE A 274 -16.43 4.22 20.93
C PHE A 274 -15.10 4.58 20.27
N CYS A 275 -15.02 4.32 18.97
CA CYS A 275 -14.01 4.88 18.08
C CYS A 275 -14.70 5.80 17.06
N SER A 276 -14.03 6.17 15.97
CA SER A 276 -14.64 7.08 14.98
C SER A 276 -15.89 6.50 14.32
N GLU A 277 -15.87 5.21 13.94
CA GLU A 277 -16.93 4.59 13.11
C GLU A 277 -17.54 3.31 13.69
N GLY A 278 -17.11 2.89 14.88
CA GLY A 278 -17.70 1.72 15.55
C GLY A 278 -17.16 0.36 15.07
N TYR A 279 -15.97 0.32 14.45
CA TYR A 279 -15.27 -0.93 14.08
C TYR A 279 -14.37 -1.40 15.22
N THR A 280 -13.30 -0.65 15.49
CA THR A 280 -12.32 -0.96 16.55
C THR A 280 -12.96 -1.04 17.94
N SER A 281 -13.99 -0.24 18.22
CA SER A 281 -14.68 -0.26 19.51
C SER A 281 -15.39 -1.58 19.79
N SER A 282 -15.91 -2.27 18.77
CA SER A 282 -16.51 -3.60 18.95
C SER A 282 -15.44 -4.63 19.34
N LEU A 283 -14.26 -4.58 18.72
CA LEU A 283 -13.14 -5.45 19.08
C LEU A 283 -12.65 -5.18 20.51
N ALA A 284 -12.57 -3.89 20.86
CA ALA A 284 -12.16 -3.45 22.19
C ALA A 284 -13.16 -3.89 23.28
N ALA A 285 -14.45 -3.70 23.07
CA ALA A 285 -15.48 -4.12 24.02
C ALA A 285 -15.50 -5.64 24.22
N ALA A 286 -15.28 -6.43 23.16
CA ALA A 286 -15.17 -7.88 23.27
C ALA A 286 -13.95 -8.30 24.10
N ALA A 287 -12.79 -7.65 23.91
CA ALA A 287 -11.60 -7.90 24.73
C ALA A 287 -11.82 -7.54 26.21
N LEU A 288 -12.57 -6.46 26.50
CA LEU A 288 -12.95 -6.12 27.87
C LEU A 288 -13.88 -7.17 28.48
N GLN A 289 -14.82 -7.73 27.72
CA GLN A 289 -15.64 -8.85 28.20
C GLN A 289 -14.79 -10.10 28.51
N ASP A 290 -13.70 -10.35 27.76
CA ASP A 290 -12.77 -11.46 28.05
C ASP A 290 -12.04 -11.27 29.40
N LEU A 291 -11.91 -10.03 29.87
CA LEU A 291 -11.38 -9.69 31.21
C LEU A 291 -12.45 -9.70 32.32
N GLY A 292 -13.68 -10.12 32.00
CA GLY A 292 -14.78 -10.19 32.96
C GLY A 292 -15.60 -8.91 33.11
N LEU A 293 -15.28 -7.83 32.38
CA LEU A 293 -16.15 -6.64 32.29
C LEU A 293 -17.36 -6.97 31.40
N TRP A 294 -18.25 -7.81 31.92
CA TRP A 294 -19.32 -8.46 31.16
C TRP A 294 -20.36 -7.48 30.60
N ARG A 295 -20.44 -6.25 31.15
CA ARG A 295 -21.29 -5.16 30.66
C ARG A 295 -20.63 -4.29 29.60
N ALA A 296 -19.38 -4.56 29.24
CA ALA A 296 -18.68 -3.82 28.20
C ALA A 296 -19.41 -3.97 26.85
N THR A 297 -19.61 -2.85 26.18
CA THR A 297 -20.25 -2.77 24.86
C THR A 297 -19.71 -1.58 24.07
N ASP A 298 -20.23 -1.34 22.86
CA ASP A 298 -19.81 -0.23 22.02
C ASP A 298 -20.96 0.58 21.41
N VAL A 299 -20.61 1.72 20.81
CA VAL A 299 -21.55 2.60 20.09
C VAL A 299 -21.58 2.26 18.60
N VAL A 300 -22.77 1.98 18.07
CA VAL A 300 -23.00 1.77 16.64
C VAL A 300 -22.64 3.04 15.87
N GLY A 301 -21.73 2.91 14.90
CA GLY A 301 -21.27 4.01 14.05
C GLY A 301 -20.32 5.00 14.74
N GLY A 302 -19.94 4.75 15.99
CA GLY A 302 -18.93 5.51 16.71
C GLY A 302 -19.24 7.01 16.86
N PHE A 303 -18.19 7.81 16.94
CA PHE A 303 -18.26 9.27 17.04
C PHE A 303 -19.00 9.91 15.86
N LYS A 304 -18.81 9.43 14.63
CA LYS A 304 -19.49 9.99 13.45
C LYS A 304 -21.01 9.87 13.56
N ALA A 305 -21.52 8.71 14.01
CA ALA A 305 -22.94 8.52 14.24
C ALA A 305 -23.46 9.35 15.42
N TRP A 306 -22.67 9.49 16.48
CA TRP A 306 -23.00 10.36 17.61
C TRP A 306 -23.20 11.82 17.18
N ARG A 307 -22.25 12.36 16.43
CA ARG A 307 -22.33 13.72 15.87
C ARG A 307 -23.51 13.86 14.90
N SER A 308 -23.73 12.87 14.04
CA SER A 308 -24.85 12.87 13.08
C SER A 308 -26.22 12.83 13.77
N ALA A 309 -26.31 12.23 14.96
CA ALA A 309 -27.51 12.23 15.79
C ALA A 309 -27.75 13.57 16.52
N GLY A 310 -26.87 14.57 16.34
CA GLY A 310 -27.00 15.88 16.99
C GLY A 310 -26.72 15.85 18.50
N LEU A 311 -26.06 14.80 18.99
CA LEU A 311 -25.68 14.69 20.39
C LEU A 311 -24.48 15.60 20.72
N PRO A 312 -24.27 15.96 22.01
CA PRO A 312 -23.25 16.92 22.40
C PRO A 312 -21.84 16.53 21.92
N THR A 313 -21.15 17.49 21.31
CA THR A 313 -19.74 17.42 20.90
C THR A 313 -19.02 18.73 21.19
N THR A 314 -17.73 18.69 21.43
CA THR A 314 -16.86 19.88 21.51
C THR A 314 -15.72 19.78 20.50
N PRO A 315 -15.14 20.90 20.06
CA PRO A 315 -13.77 20.90 19.53
C PRO A 315 -12.79 20.27 20.55
N GLU A 316 -11.60 19.87 20.08
CA GLU A 316 -10.49 19.52 20.99
C GLU A 316 -9.93 20.74 21.71
#